data_AF-A0A3D3I8I5-F1
#
_entry.id   AF-A0A3D3I8I5-F1
#
_cell.length_a   1.000
_cell.length_b   1.000
_cell.length_c   1.000
_cell.angle_alpha   90.00
_cell.angle_beta   90.00
_cell.angle_gamma   90.00
#
_symmetry.space_group_name_H-M   'P 1'
#
loop_
_entity.id
_entity.type
_entity.pdbx_description
1 polymer ?
#
loop_
_entity_poly.entity_id
_entity_poly.type
_entity_poly.pdbx_seq_one_letter_code
_entity_poly.pdbx_strand_id
1 'polypeptide(L)'
;SKKANAFFSGIGKKKKIVLFDTLIENHTTEELVAVLAHEVGHFKKKHIVWSYVLSVVQIFFTLFILSLMVFNENLSLALGGQVQAIHLNLIAFMILFSPISGITGLFTSMYSRKNEFEADAYAKTTFNGEALANALKKLSVDSLSNLYPHPAYVFFHYSHPPLLQRLTAINRKDV
;
A
#
# COMPACT_ATOMS: atom_id res chain seq x y z
N SER A 1 7.01 -6.23 18.89
CA SER A 1 7.40 -6.10 17.47
C SER A 1 8.48 -5.03 17.40
N LYS A 2 9.65 -5.30 16.80
CA LYS A 2 10.76 -4.32 16.67
C LYS A 2 10.67 -3.46 15.40
N LYS A 3 9.49 -3.40 14.77
CA LYS A 3 9.31 -2.68 13.51
C LYS A 3 9.25 -1.19 13.77
N ALA A 4 10.26 -0.46 13.29
CA ALA A 4 10.25 0.99 13.24
C ALA A 4 9.20 1.48 12.24
N ASN A 5 8.38 2.46 12.64
CA ASN A 5 7.37 3.05 11.76
C ASN A 5 7.04 4.50 12.20
N ALA A 6 6.54 5.28 11.25
CA ALA A 6 5.97 6.60 11.48
C ALA A 6 4.70 6.70 10.64
N PHE A 7 3.63 7.29 11.19
CA PHE A 7 2.44 7.58 10.39
C PHE A 7 1.64 8.77 10.93
N PHE A 8 0.86 9.37 10.05
CA PHE A 8 -0.14 10.37 10.42
C PHE A 8 -1.46 9.71 10.85
N SER A 9 -2.03 10.19 11.96
CA SER A 9 -3.34 9.76 12.46
C SER A 9 -4.28 10.95 12.66
N GLY A 10 -5.57 10.76 12.38
CA GLY A 10 -6.62 11.75 12.62
C GLY A 10 -7.35 12.21 11.35
N ILE A 11 -8.63 12.54 11.52
CA ILE A 11 -9.52 13.01 10.45
C ILE A 11 -9.65 14.54 10.56
N GLY A 12 -9.52 15.24 9.42
CA GLY A 12 -9.75 16.69 9.33
C GLY A 12 -8.54 17.56 9.70
N LYS A 13 -8.80 18.66 10.43
CA LYS A 13 -7.80 19.72 10.72
C LYS A 13 -6.79 19.35 11.81
N LYS A 14 -7.13 18.42 12.71
CA LYS A 14 -6.23 17.96 13.78
C LYS A 14 -5.61 16.63 13.39
N LYS A 15 -4.32 16.65 13.06
CA LYS A 15 -3.54 15.44 12.75
C LYS A 15 -2.47 15.25 13.81
N LYS A 16 -2.29 14.01 14.23
CA LYS A 16 -1.25 13.57 15.14
C LYS A 16 -0.19 12.84 14.33
N ILE A 17 1.07 13.10 14.64
CA ILE A 17 2.19 12.32 14.13
C ILE A 17 2.46 11.25 15.17
N VAL A 18 2.48 9.99 14.76
CA VAL A 18 2.85 8.86 15.60
C VAL A 18 4.23 8.40 15.17
N LEU A 19 5.19 8.44 16.10
CA LEU A 19 6.55 7.96 15.92
C LEU A 19 6.77 6.78 16.86
N PHE A 20 7.35 5.70 16.36
CA PHE A 20 7.67 4.54 17.19
C PHE A 20 8.96 4.81 17.97
N ASP A 21 9.03 4.31 19.19
CA ASP A 21 10.21 4.34 20.06
C ASP A 21 11.47 3.82 19.33
N THR A 22 11.36 2.65 18.71
CA THR A 22 12.41 2.01 17.90
C THR A 22 12.87 2.87 16.71
N LEU A 23 11.97 3.67 16.13
CA LEU A 23 12.35 4.59 15.06
C LEU A 23 13.20 5.74 15.63
N ILE A 24 12.78 6.30 16.77
CA ILE A 24 13.47 7.41 17.43
C ILE A 24 14.86 6.98 17.94
N GLU A 25 14.98 5.78 18.51
CA GLU A 25 16.23 5.28 19.06
C GLU A 25 17.28 4.94 17.98
N ASN A 26 16.84 4.46 16.81
CA ASN A 26 17.74 3.98 15.75
C ASN A 26 18.14 5.04 14.71
N HIS A 27 17.51 6.22 14.72
CA HIS A 27 17.67 7.25 13.70
C HIS A 27 18.13 8.58 14.28
N THR A 28 18.95 9.31 13.52
CA THR A 28 19.32 10.68 13.87
C THR A 28 18.11 11.61 13.69
N THR A 29 18.14 12.79 14.31
CA THR A 29 17.08 13.78 14.13
C THR A 29 16.88 14.15 12.65
N GLU A 30 17.95 14.24 11.87
CA GLU A 30 17.85 14.51 10.42
C GLU A 30 17.15 13.38 9.67
N GLU A 31 17.51 12.13 9.95
CA GLU A 31 16.86 10.95 9.36
C GLU A 31 15.37 10.89 9.72
N LEU A 32 15.02 11.19 10.98
CA LEU A 32 13.63 11.26 11.44
C LEU A 32 12.84 12.36 10.72
N VAL A 33 13.43 13.55 10.57
CA VAL A 33 12.78 14.66 9.85
C VAL A 33 12.63 14.32 8.37
N ALA A 34 13.56 13.59 7.76
CA ALA A 34 13.46 13.14 6.39
C ALA A 34 12.33 12.10 6.18
N VAL A 35 12.18 11.15 7.11
CA VAL A 35 11.03 10.21 7.12
C VAL A 35 9.73 10.98 7.30
N LEU A 36 9.69 11.97 8.20
CA LEU A 36 8.51 12.83 8.35
C LEU A 36 8.20 13.63 7.09
N ALA A 37 9.21 14.13 6.38
CA ALA A 37 9.02 14.81 5.10
C ALA A 37 8.38 13.88 4.05
N HIS A 38 8.76 12.61 4.03
CA HIS A 38 8.14 11.58 3.17
C HIS A 38 6.66 11.37 3.54
N GLU A 39 6.36 11.20 4.81
CA GLU A 39 4.98 11.08 5.30
C GLU A 39 4.13 12.33 4.97
N VAL A 40 4.72 13.54 5.08
CA VAL A 40 4.07 14.79 4.66
C VAL A 40 3.85 14.81 3.15
N GLY A 41 4.73 14.20 2.37
CA GLY A 41 4.56 13.98 0.93
C GLY A 41 3.28 13.21 0.61
N HIS A 42 3.03 12.11 1.32
CA HIS A 42 1.76 11.36 1.18
C HIS A 42 0.54 12.22 1.48
N PHE A 43 0.63 13.04 2.52
CA PHE A 43 -0.44 13.95 2.88
C PHE A 43 -0.65 15.04 1.81
N LYS A 44 0.41 15.69 1.35
CA LYS A 44 0.37 16.79 0.37
C LYS A 44 -0.22 16.35 -0.96
N LYS A 45 0.13 15.14 -1.41
CA LYS A 45 -0.38 14.52 -2.64
C LYS A 45 -1.75 13.87 -2.49
N LYS A 46 -2.33 13.89 -1.28
CA LYS A 46 -3.65 13.31 -0.95
C LYS A 46 -3.74 11.81 -1.24
N HIS A 47 -2.64 11.06 -1.10
CA HIS A 47 -2.60 9.62 -1.40
C HIS A 47 -3.68 8.85 -0.63
N ILE A 48 -3.84 9.12 0.67
CA ILE A 48 -4.85 8.46 1.51
C ILE A 48 -6.28 8.76 1.03
N VAL A 49 -6.56 10.00 0.62
CA VAL A 49 -7.90 10.40 0.15
C VAL A 49 -8.24 9.66 -1.14
N TRP A 50 -7.30 9.61 -2.08
CA TRP A 50 -7.50 8.88 -3.33
C TRP A 50 -7.62 7.38 -3.12
N SER A 51 -6.77 6.78 -2.29
CA SER A 51 -6.89 5.37 -1.91
C SER A 51 -8.24 5.08 -1.27
N TYR A 52 -8.76 5.97 -0.40
CA TYR A 52 -10.08 5.81 0.20
C TYR A 52 -11.21 5.87 -0.85
N VAL A 53 -11.18 6.84 -1.76
CA VAL A 53 -12.17 6.94 -2.85
C VAL A 53 -12.15 5.69 -3.72
N LEU A 54 -10.95 5.22 -4.12
CA LEU A 54 -10.80 3.99 -4.90
C LEU A 54 -11.33 2.77 -4.15
N SER A 55 -11.08 2.66 -2.84
CA SER A 55 -11.62 1.57 -2.01
C SER A 55 -13.14 1.58 -1.95
N VAL A 56 -13.78 2.76 -1.82
CA VAL A 56 -15.25 2.88 -1.81
C VAL A 56 -15.83 2.42 -3.16
N VAL A 57 -15.21 2.85 -4.27
CA VAL A 57 -15.61 2.44 -5.62
C VAL A 57 -15.44 0.92 -5.79
N GLN A 58 -14.32 0.35 -5.32
CA GLN A 58 -14.08 -1.08 -5.37
C GLN A 58 -15.13 -1.87 -4.57
N ILE A 59 -15.48 -1.42 -3.36
CA ILE A 59 -16.50 -2.06 -2.52
C ILE A 59 -17.86 -2.00 -3.23
N PHE A 60 -18.22 -0.85 -3.81
CA PHE A 60 -19.46 -0.72 -4.57
C PHE A 60 -19.54 -1.75 -5.70
N PHE A 61 -18.50 -1.86 -6.54
CA PHE A 61 -18.48 -2.84 -7.63
C PHE A 61 -18.51 -4.29 -7.13
N THR A 62 -17.80 -4.58 -6.04
CA THR A 62 -17.79 -5.91 -5.42
C THR A 62 -19.19 -6.31 -4.97
N LEU A 63 -19.88 -5.41 -4.26
CA LEU A 63 -21.25 -5.63 -3.79
C LEU A 63 -22.26 -5.67 -4.95
N PHE A 64 -22.06 -4.86 -5.99
CA PHE A 64 -22.88 -4.90 -7.19
C PHE A 64 -22.78 -6.28 -7.87
N ILE A 65 -21.57 -6.79 -8.11
CA ILE A 65 -21.38 -8.13 -8.70
C ILE A 65 -21.97 -9.21 -7.79
N LEU A 66 -21.75 -9.11 -6.47
CA LEU A 66 -22.35 -10.03 -5.51
C LEU A 66 -23.88 -10.02 -5.61
N SER A 67 -24.51 -8.85 -5.76
CA SER A 67 -25.97 -8.75 -5.88
C SER A 67 -26.54 -9.49 -7.09
N LEU A 68 -25.76 -9.59 -8.18
CA LEU A 68 -26.14 -10.36 -9.38
C LEU A 68 -26.06 -11.88 -9.17
N MET A 69 -25.29 -12.32 -8.17
CA MET A 69 -24.95 -13.74 -7.95
C MET A 69 -25.63 -14.34 -6.72
N VAL A 70 -25.88 -13.54 -5.68
CA VAL A 70 -26.25 -14.05 -4.34
C VAL A 70 -27.59 -14.81 -4.33
N PHE A 71 -28.52 -14.46 -5.23
CA PHE A 71 -29.82 -15.13 -5.36
C PHE A 71 -29.95 -16.00 -6.61
N ASN A 72 -28.84 -16.33 -7.28
CA ASN A 72 -28.86 -17.15 -8.50
C ASN A 72 -28.92 -18.65 -8.15
N GLU A 73 -30.01 -19.31 -8.51
CA GLU A 73 -30.20 -20.75 -8.24
C GLU A 73 -29.18 -21.62 -8.99
N ASN A 74 -28.83 -21.28 -10.23
CA ASN A 74 -27.88 -22.06 -11.03
C ASN A 74 -26.50 -22.13 -10.39
N LEU A 75 -26.08 -21.08 -9.67
CA LEU A 75 -24.81 -21.10 -8.92
C LEU A 75 -24.85 -22.08 -7.75
N SER A 76 -26.00 -22.17 -7.06
CA SER A 76 -26.20 -23.13 -5.97
C SER A 76 -26.19 -24.55 -6.49
N LEU A 77 -26.89 -24.81 -7.59
CA LEU A 77 -26.93 -26.11 -8.25
C LEU A 77 -25.54 -26.54 -8.76
N ALA A 78 -24.78 -25.62 -9.37
CA ALA A 78 -23.43 -25.89 -9.86
C ALA A 78 -22.44 -26.29 -8.76
N LEU A 79 -22.70 -25.88 -7.50
CA LEU A 79 -21.92 -26.28 -6.32
C LEU A 79 -22.50 -27.48 -5.58
N GLY A 80 -23.46 -28.21 -6.17
CA GLY A 80 -24.05 -29.42 -5.59
C GLY A 80 -25.23 -29.17 -4.66
N GLY A 81 -25.76 -27.94 -4.60
CA GLY A 81 -27.02 -27.64 -3.95
C GLY A 81 -28.20 -28.29 -4.67
N GLN A 82 -29.29 -28.53 -3.95
CA GLN A 82 -30.56 -29.04 -4.51
C GLN A 82 -31.59 -27.92 -4.73
N VAL A 83 -31.40 -26.79 -4.06
CA VAL A 83 -32.21 -25.59 -4.13
C VAL A 83 -31.31 -24.38 -4.01
N GLN A 84 -31.86 -23.18 -4.27
CA GLN A 84 -31.16 -21.93 -4.01
C GLN A 84 -30.65 -21.85 -2.57
N ALA A 85 -29.35 -21.63 -2.42
CA ALA A 85 -28.65 -21.59 -1.15
C ALA A 85 -27.61 -20.45 -1.15
N ILE A 86 -27.89 -19.39 -0.37
CA ILE A 86 -27.04 -18.18 -0.31
C ILE A 86 -25.60 -18.52 0.07
N HIS A 87 -25.38 -19.44 1.01
CA HIS A 87 -24.03 -19.83 1.45
C HIS A 87 -23.22 -20.48 0.32
N LEU A 88 -23.85 -21.30 -0.54
CA LEU A 88 -23.20 -21.85 -1.73
C LEU A 88 -22.87 -20.73 -2.71
N ASN A 89 -23.80 -19.81 -2.95
CA ASN A 89 -23.57 -18.67 -3.85
C ASN A 89 -22.44 -17.74 -3.37
N LEU A 90 -22.25 -17.60 -2.05
CA LEU A 90 -21.11 -16.86 -1.49
C LEU A 90 -19.77 -17.59 -1.75
N ILE A 91 -19.74 -18.92 -1.65
CA ILE A 91 -18.55 -19.71 -2.01
C ILE A 91 -18.26 -19.58 -3.50
N ALA A 92 -19.28 -19.70 -4.36
CA ALA A 92 -19.14 -19.49 -5.81
C ALA A 92 -18.58 -18.10 -6.10
N PHE A 93 -19.12 -17.08 -5.43
CA PHE A 93 -18.65 -15.71 -5.55
C PHE A 93 -17.17 -15.58 -5.17
N MET A 94 -16.71 -16.15 -4.05
CA MET A 94 -15.29 -16.09 -3.66
C MET A 94 -14.37 -16.70 -4.72
N ILE A 95 -14.76 -17.83 -5.30
CA ILE A 95 -13.98 -18.50 -6.35
C ILE A 95 -13.95 -17.65 -7.62
N LEU A 96 -15.11 -17.20 -8.10
CA LEU A 96 -15.25 -16.46 -9.35
C LEU A 96 -14.71 -15.03 -9.26
N PHE A 97 -14.74 -14.42 -8.06
CA PHE A 97 -14.21 -13.09 -7.81
C PHE A 97 -12.69 -13.11 -7.60
N SER A 98 -12.08 -14.24 -7.25
CA SER A 98 -10.62 -14.38 -7.06
C SER A 98 -9.77 -13.79 -8.21
N PRO A 99 -9.98 -14.13 -9.50
CA PRO A 99 -9.21 -13.52 -10.59
C PRO A 99 -9.41 -12.01 -10.72
N ILE A 100 -10.64 -11.53 -10.51
CA ILE A 100 -10.95 -10.09 -10.50
C ILE A 100 -10.17 -9.40 -9.38
N SER A 101 -10.23 -9.96 -8.17
CA SER A 101 -9.50 -9.49 -7.00
C SER A 101 -8.00 -9.43 -7.28
N GLY A 102 -7.42 -10.49 -7.86
CA GLY A 102 -6.01 -10.53 -8.25
C GLY A 102 -5.61 -9.40 -9.19
N ILE A 103 -6.40 -9.16 -10.25
CA ILE A 103 -6.17 -8.07 -11.20
C ILE A 103 -6.28 -6.71 -10.50
N THR A 104 -7.32 -6.49 -9.68
CA THR A 104 -7.45 -5.24 -8.92
C THR A 104 -6.28 -5.03 -7.96
N GLY A 105 -5.78 -6.09 -7.34
CA GLY A 105 -4.60 -6.08 -6.46
C GLY A 105 -3.32 -5.64 -7.16
N LEU A 106 -3.16 -5.96 -8.45
CA LEU A 106 -2.04 -5.49 -9.26
C LEU A 106 -2.10 -3.97 -9.44
N PHE A 107 -3.26 -3.44 -9.83
CA PHE A 107 -3.45 -2.00 -10.02
C PHE A 107 -3.24 -1.21 -8.73
N THR A 108 -3.78 -1.70 -7.60
CA THR A 108 -3.58 -1.06 -6.29
C THR A 108 -2.11 -1.10 -5.87
N SER A 109 -1.41 -2.22 -6.08
CA SER A 109 0.04 -2.33 -5.80
C SER A 109 0.87 -1.39 -6.67
N MET A 110 0.56 -1.28 -7.98
CA MET A 110 1.22 -0.32 -8.88
C MET A 110 0.99 1.13 -8.44
N TYR A 111 -0.25 1.47 -8.08
CA TYR A 111 -0.61 2.81 -7.60
C TYR A 111 0.10 3.14 -6.28
N SER A 112 0.15 2.17 -5.35
CA SER A 112 0.90 2.30 -4.10
C SER A 112 2.39 2.58 -4.35
N ARG A 113 3.03 1.80 -5.23
CA ARG A 113 4.45 2.01 -5.58
C ARG A 113 4.70 3.38 -6.20
N LYS A 114 3.79 3.88 -7.03
CA LYS A 114 3.88 5.25 -7.58
C LYS A 114 3.81 6.29 -6.46
N ASN A 115 2.89 6.15 -5.51
CA ASN A 115 2.74 7.06 -4.38
C ASN A 115 4.02 7.15 -3.52
N GLU A 116 4.72 6.03 -3.32
CA GLU A 116 6.00 6.01 -2.60
C GLU A 116 7.07 6.85 -3.31
N PHE A 117 7.20 6.72 -4.64
CA PHE A 117 8.15 7.54 -5.41
C PHE A 117 7.79 9.02 -5.38
N GLU A 118 6.50 9.37 -5.41
CA GLU A 118 6.07 10.76 -5.28
C GLU A 118 6.37 11.35 -3.89
N ALA A 119 6.24 10.54 -2.84
CA ALA A 119 6.56 10.93 -1.47
C ALA A 119 8.08 11.05 -1.25
N ASP A 120 8.88 10.13 -1.80
CA ASP A 120 10.35 10.22 -1.79
C ASP A 120 10.84 11.48 -2.51
N ALA A 121 10.28 11.76 -3.70
CA ALA A 121 10.60 12.97 -4.45
C ALA A 121 10.23 14.22 -3.65
N TYR A 122 9.07 14.23 -3.00
CA TYR A 122 8.67 15.34 -2.13
C TYR A 122 9.70 15.55 -1.00
N ALA A 123 10.02 14.51 -0.24
CA ALA A 123 10.99 14.58 0.85
C ALA A 123 12.38 15.05 0.41
N LYS A 124 12.86 14.55 -0.74
CA LYS A 124 14.10 15.00 -1.38
C LYS A 124 14.08 16.50 -1.66
N THR A 125 12.98 17.02 -2.22
CA THR A 125 12.87 18.44 -2.60
C THR A 125 12.63 19.38 -1.42
N THR A 126 11.94 18.93 -0.37
CA THR A 126 11.55 19.81 0.75
C THR A 126 12.48 19.72 1.95
N PHE A 127 13.35 18.72 2.03
CA PHE A 127 14.26 18.54 3.15
C PHE A 127 15.64 18.05 2.71
N ASN A 128 15.90 16.74 2.76
CA ASN A 128 17.20 16.16 2.48
C ASN A 128 17.06 14.71 1.98
N GLY A 129 17.41 14.49 0.70
CA GLY A 129 17.36 13.16 0.09
C GLY A 129 18.39 12.18 0.63
N GLU A 130 19.57 12.64 1.04
CA GLU A 130 20.62 11.78 1.60
C GLU A 130 20.21 11.26 2.99
N ALA A 131 19.65 12.13 3.83
CA ALA A 131 19.10 11.72 5.12
C ALA A 131 17.97 10.68 4.96
N LEU A 132 17.07 10.87 3.99
CA LEU A 132 16.05 9.87 3.66
C LEU A 132 16.67 8.55 3.19
N ALA A 133 17.64 8.60 2.29
CA ALA A 133 18.33 7.42 1.79
C ALA A 133 18.99 6.61 2.91
N ASN A 134 19.61 7.29 3.88
CA ASN A 134 20.23 6.63 5.04
C ASN A 134 19.18 6.03 5.99
N ALA A 135 18.09 6.74 6.25
CA ALA A 135 16.96 6.20 7.01
C ALA A 135 16.37 4.93 6.36
N LEU A 136 16.14 4.94 5.04
CA LEU A 136 15.61 3.77 4.32
C LEU A 136 16.54 2.56 4.35
N LYS A 137 17.86 2.77 4.32
CA LYS A 137 18.85 1.69 4.49
C LYS A 137 18.75 1.08 5.88
N LYS A 138 18.73 1.91 6.94
CA LYS A 138 18.60 1.44 8.33
C LYS A 138 17.30 0.66 8.54
N LEU A 139 16.17 1.20 8.08
CA LEU A 139 14.87 0.50 8.12
C LEU A 139 14.89 -0.84 7.39
N SER A 140 15.61 -0.94 6.27
CA SER A 140 15.74 -2.19 5.51
C SER A 140 16.57 -3.23 6.23
N VAL A 141 17.63 -2.81 6.95
CA VAL A 141 18.44 -3.68 7.81
C VAL A 141 17.60 -4.18 9.00
N ASP A 142 16.91 -3.27 9.70
CA ASP A 142 16.09 -3.58 10.87
C ASP A 142 14.93 -4.54 10.55
N SER A 143 14.38 -4.44 9.33
CA SER A 143 13.29 -5.30 8.85
C SER A 143 13.76 -6.55 8.12
N LEU A 144 15.07 -6.75 7.93
CA LEU A 144 15.66 -7.83 7.11
C LEU A 144 15.02 -7.92 5.72
N SER A 145 14.82 -6.77 5.08
CA SER A 145 14.17 -6.67 3.79
C SER A 145 15.01 -7.29 2.67
N ASN A 146 14.36 -8.01 1.73
CA ASN A 146 15.02 -8.51 0.54
C ASN A 146 15.42 -7.34 -0.38
N LEU A 147 16.73 -7.16 -0.60
CA LEU A 147 17.29 -6.06 -1.39
C LEU A 147 17.23 -6.30 -2.90
N TYR A 148 17.18 -7.56 -3.34
CA TYR A 148 17.19 -7.93 -4.76
C TYR A 148 16.08 -8.95 -5.09
N PRO A 149 14.80 -8.62 -4.82
CA PRO A 149 13.69 -9.47 -5.18
C PRO A 149 13.52 -9.54 -6.71
N HIS A 150 13.05 -10.68 -7.20
CA HIS A 150 12.79 -10.86 -8.63
C HIS A 150 11.71 -9.86 -9.12
N PRO A 151 11.89 -9.17 -10.28
CA PRO A 151 10.98 -8.13 -10.75
C PRO A 151 9.52 -8.59 -10.88
N ALA A 152 9.28 -9.83 -11.32
CA ALA A 152 7.93 -10.39 -11.38
C ALA A 152 7.30 -10.49 -9.97
N TYR A 153 8.06 -10.93 -8.97
CA TYR A 153 7.56 -11.04 -7.60
C TYR A 153 7.21 -9.67 -7.03
N VAL A 154 8.03 -8.65 -7.32
CA VAL A 154 7.73 -7.25 -6.96
C VAL A 154 6.46 -6.77 -7.64
N PHE A 155 6.30 -7.06 -8.93
CA PHE A 155 5.11 -6.64 -9.69
C PHE A 155 3.82 -7.17 -9.06
N PHE A 156 3.79 -8.47 -8.74
CA PHE A 156 2.60 -9.15 -8.20
C PHE A 156 2.33 -8.89 -6.72
N HIS A 157 3.36 -8.75 -5.89
CA HIS A 157 3.18 -8.84 -4.43
C HIS A 157 3.60 -7.59 -3.64
N TYR A 158 4.41 -6.70 -4.20
CA TYR A 158 4.98 -5.59 -3.41
C TYR A 158 4.14 -4.32 -3.53
N SER A 159 3.62 -3.82 -2.41
CA SER A 159 2.99 -2.50 -2.34
C SER A 159 4.00 -1.34 -2.28
N HIS A 160 5.25 -1.62 -1.89
CA HIS A 160 6.36 -0.66 -1.85
C HIS A 160 7.44 -1.05 -2.86
N PRO A 161 8.09 -0.10 -3.55
CA PRO A 161 9.23 -0.40 -4.40
C PRO A 161 10.39 -0.96 -3.57
N PRO A 162 11.21 -1.88 -4.11
CA PRO A 162 12.45 -2.32 -3.47
C PRO A 162 13.36 -1.15 -3.12
N LEU A 163 14.13 -1.28 -2.03
CA LEU A 163 15.04 -0.24 -1.53
C LEU A 163 15.92 0.34 -2.65
N LEU A 164 16.55 -0.52 -3.46
CA LEU A 164 17.45 -0.09 -4.53
C LEU A 164 16.76 0.85 -5.51
N GLN A 165 15.51 0.59 -5.89
CA GLN A 165 14.77 1.44 -6.82
C GLN A 165 14.51 2.83 -6.21
N ARG A 166 14.16 2.89 -4.92
CA ARG A 166 13.95 4.15 -4.19
C ARG A 166 15.26 4.95 -4.09
N LEU A 167 16.36 4.29 -3.72
CA LEU A 167 17.67 4.93 -3.64
C LEU A 167 18.13 5.47 -5.00
N THR A 168 17.94 4.74 -6.09
CA THR A 168 18.24 5.23 -7.44
C THR A 168 17.41 6.47 -7.79
N ALA A 169 16.12 6.48 -7.45
CA ALA A 169 15.25 7.62 -7.71
C ALA A 169 15.65 8.86 -6.89
N ILE A 170 15.99 8.68 -5.60
CA ILE A 170 16.43 9.75 -4.71
C ILE A 170 17.76 10.36 -5.17
N ASN A 171 18.72 9.51 -5.57
CA ASN A 171 20.07 9.95 -5.96
C ASN A 171 20.15 10.50 -7.39
N ARG A 172 19.09 10.40 -8.19
CA ARG A 172 19.06 10.97 -9.54
C ARG A 172 19.16 12.50 -9.43
N LYS A 173 20.13 13.12 -10.13
CA LYS A 173 20.17 14.58 -10.25
C LYS A 173 18.98 15.04 -11.08
N ASP A 174 18.26 16.05 -10.59
CA ASP A 174 17.19 16.67 -11.35
C ASP A 174 17.86 17.43 -12.51
N VAL A 175 17.59 17.01 -13.75
CA VAL A 175 18.11 17.64 -14.98
C VAL A 175 17.14 18.73 -15.41
#